data_AF-A0A6B2L8U9-F1
#
_entry.id   AF-A0A6B2L8U9-F1
#
_cell.length_a   1.000
_cell.length_b   1.000
_cell.length_c   1.000
_cell.angle_alpha   90.00
_cell.angle_beta   90.00
_cell.angle_gamma   90.00
#
_symmetry.space_group_name_H-M   'P 1'
#
loop_
_entity.id
_entity.type
_entity.pdbx_description
1 polymer ?
#
loop_
_entity_poly.entity_id
_entity_poly.type
_entity_poly.pdbx_seq_one_letter_code
_entity_poly.pdbx_strand_id
1 'polypeptide(L)'
;MEELCEMYARSYMQQQTAIEFFLVDRKSFFLNFEKMDRDRIYSKILSLRPDNLRKYHRGPPSLLIKTTNLTDRWQRGKISNFEYLMKLNSIAGRTYNDLNQYPVFPWVISDYKSTKLDFSRKSTFRNLKKPIGALNKERLQIFLDRYHSWSDPTMVPFLYGSHYSSMHTIGYYLIRMEPFTTISIDLQDKYFDHADRLFHSIERCWENCLNVDVKELIPEFYYQPEFLKNSNKFNFGVKQNGVKIDDVVLPPWAETPEQFIRLNREALESDYVSQNLHHWIDLIFGYKQRGDAATNAKNVFHYLSYEGAVDLEKIEDKTMRESMEATIAYFGQTPSQLFTIPHPSRS
;
A
#
# COMPACT_ATOMS: atom_id res chain seq x y z
N MET A 1 15.80 27.01 -0.10
CA MET A 1 15.92 26.78 -1.56
C MET A 1 17.16 25.96 -1.88
N GLU A 2 18.30 26.27 -1.28
CA GLU A 2 19.55 25.52 -1.45
C GLU A 2 19.41 24.04 -1.05
N GLU A 3 18.55 23.68 -0.11
CA GLU A 3 18.40 22.27 0.30
C GLU A 3 17.48 21.42 -0.60
N LEU A 4 16.74 22.02 -1.54
CA LEU A 4 15.75 21.29 -2.33
C LEU A 4 16.40 20.42 -3.41
N CYS A 5 16.19 19.09 -3.34
CA CYS A 5 16.76 18.11 -4.26
C CYS A 5 15.78 17.56 -5.29
N GLU A 6 14.57 17.21 -4.84
CA GLU A 6 13.54 16.64 -5.71
C GLU A 6 12.18 17.27 -5.39
N MET A 7 11.35 17.45 -6.42
CA MET A 7 10.02 18.04 -6.27
C MET A 7 8.99 17.33 -7.16
N TYR A 8 7.94 16.81 -6.54
CA TYR A 8 6.92 16.03 -7.23
C TYR A 8 5.51 16.60 -7.01
N ALA A 9 4.73 16.65 -8.09
CA ALA A 9 3.29 16.82 -7.99
C ALA A 9 2.67 15.57 -7.32
N ARG A 10 1.74 15.78 -6.40
CA ARG A 10 1.06 14.73 -5.64
C ARG A 10 -0.45 14.96 -5.61
N SER A 11 -1.15 13.87 -5.34
CA SER A 11 -2.57 13.91 -5.01
C SER A 11 -2.76 13.97 -3.50
N TYR A 12 -3.80 14.65 -3.03
CA TYR A 12 -4.31 14.59 -1.67
C TYR A 12 -5.82 14.41 -1.76
N MET A 13 -6.38 13.43 -1.04
CA MET A 13 -7.79 13.03 -1.16
C MET A 13 -8.22 12.84 -2.63
N GLN A 14 -7.36 12.19 -3.44
CA GLN A 14 -7.54 11.96 -4.88
C GLN A 14 -7.59 13.22 -5.77
N GLN A 15 -7.28 14.40 -5.24
CA GLN A 15 -7.19 15.64 -5.99
C GLN A 15 -5.73 16.03 -6.20
N GLN A 16 -5.38 16.46 -7.42
CA GLN A 16 -4.02 16.86 -7.80
C GLN A 16 -3.65 18.25 -7.24
N THR A 17 -3.65 18.38 -5.92
CA THR A 17 -3.56 19.64 -5.17
C THR A 17 -2.34 19.71 -4.26
N ALA A 18 -1.50 18.68 -4.22
CA ALA A 18 -0.33 18.63 -3.35
C ALA A 18 1.00 18.71 -4.11
N ILE A 19 2.05 19.10 -3.37
CA ILE A 19 3.45 19.03 -3.79
C ILE A 19 4.24 18.37 -2.66
N GLU A 20 5.12 17.45 -3.03
CA GLU A 20 6.09 16.86 -2.11
C GLU A 20 7.51 17.30 -2.46
N PHE A 21 8.20 17.78 -1.45
CA PHE A 21 9.57 18.29 -1.52
C PHE A 21 10.50 17.32 -0.81
N PHE A 22 11.64 17.00 -1.44
CA PHE A 22 12.69 16.18 -0.84
C PHE A 22 13.97 17.01 -0.74
N LEU A 23 14.56 17.02 0.46
CA LEU A 23 15.74 17.82 0.76
C LEU A 23 17.04 17.00 0.72
N VAL A 24 18.18 17.68 0.71
CA VAL A 24 19.53 17.07 0.73
C VAL A 24 19.70 16.13 1.94
N ASP A 25 19.14 16.48 3.09
CA ASP A 25 19.21 15.71 4.34
C ASP A 25 18.24 14.50 4.39
N ARG A 26 17.57 14.21 3.27
CA ARG A 26 16.55 13.16 3.09
C ARG A 26 15.23 13.40 3.82
N LYS A 27 15.03 14.56 4.46
CA LYS A 27 13.69 14.94 4.92
C LYS A 27 12.79 15.19 3.72
N SER A 28 11.49 14.95 3.93
CA SER A 28 10.47 15.26 2.95
C SER A 28 9.34 16.05 3.59
N PHE A 29 8.75 16.95 2.81
CA PHE A 29 7.61 17.76 3.23
C PHE A 29 6.50 17.60 2.20
N PHE A 30 5.32 17.21 2.66
CA PHE A 30 4.12 17.10 1.84
C PHE A 30 3.18 18.25 2.17
N LEU A 31 2.88 19.08 1.18
CA LEU A 31 2.01 20.25 1.35
C LEU A 31 0.83 20.15 0.39
N ASN A 32 -0.38 20.25 0.93
CA ASN A 32 -1.61 20.39 0.15
C ASN A 32 -1.97 21.87 -0.01
N PHE A 33 -2.49 22.24 -1.18
CA PHE A 33 -2.85 23.60 -1.54
C PHE A 33 -4.28 23.65 -2.09
N GLU A 34 -4.80 24.86 -2.28
CA GLU A 34 -5.89 25.03 -3.23
C GLU A 34 -5.39 24.74 -4.66
N LYS A 35 -6.26 24.20 -5.51
CA LYS A 35 -5.88 23.63 -6.82
C LYS A 35 -5.13 24.61 -7.72
N MET A 36 -5.62 25.85 -7.85
CA MET A 36 -4.96 26.87 -8.68
C MET A 36 -3.61 27.29 -8.12
N ASP A 37 -3.45 27.26 -6.79
CA ASP A 37 -2.22 27.66 -6.13
C ASP A 37 -1.11 26.64 -6.31
N ARG A 38 -1.43 25.34 -6.30
CA ARG A 38 -0.46 24.26 -6.50
C ARG A 38 0.38 24.49 -7.76
N ASP A 39 -0.27 24.64 -8.91
CA ASP A 39 0.42 24.77 -10.21
C ASP A 39 1.21 26.09 -10.31
N ARG A 40 0.67 27.17 -9.73
CA ARG A 40 1.33 28.48 -9.66
C ARG A 40 2.60 28.41 -8.81
N ILE A 41 2.52 27.80 -7.63
CA ILE A 41 3.65 27.62 -6.70
C ILE A 41 4.70 26.71 -7.34
N TYR A 42 4.30 25.57 -7.91
CA TYR A 42 5.19 24.64 -8.58
C TYR A 42 5.99 25.34 -9.69
N SER A 43 5.29 26.12 -10.53
CA SER A 43 5.91 26.88 -11.62
C SER A 43 6.84 27.98 -11.11
N LYS A 44 6.44 28.69 -10.05
CA LYS A 44 7.26 29.74 -9.43
C LYS A 44 8.56 29.17 -8.86
N ILE A 45 8.51 28.06 -8.13
CA ILE A 45 9.71 27.40 -7.59
C ILE A 45 10.66 26.98 -8.70
N LEU A 46 10.14 26.39 -9.79
CA LEU A 46 10.97 26.04 -10.95
C LEU A 46 11.62 27.27 -11.60
N SER A 47 10.91 28.40 -11.70
CA SER A 47 11.48 29.64 -12.24
C SER A 47 12.63 30.21 -11.40
N LEU A 48 12.69 29.88 -10.10
CA LEU A 48 13.77 30.30 -9.21
C LEU A 48 15.04 29.48 -9.38
N ARG A 49 14.99 28.36 -10.14
CA ARG A 49 16.13 27.48 -10.43
C ARG A 49 16.95 27.10 -9.19
N PRO A 50 16.36 26.42 -8.19
CA PRO A 50 17.10 25.99 -7.01
C PRO A 50 18.33 25.15 -7.38
N ASP A 51 19.49 25.47 -6.81
CA ASP A 51 20.79 24.95 -7.23
C ASP A 51 20.91 23.41 -7.14
N ASN A 52 20.25 22.82 -6.13
CA ASN A 52 20.30 21.39 -5.88
C ASN A 52 19.14 20.60 -6.51
N LEU A 53 18.23 21.25 -7.23
CA LEU A 53 17.06 20.58 -7.81
C LEU A 53 17.48 19.69 -8.99
N ARG A 54 17.66 18.39 -8.71
CA ARG A 54 18.10 17.38 -9.69
C ARG A 54 16.95 16.75 -10.44
N LYS A 55 15.78 16.64 -9.79
CA LYS A 55 14.61 15.98 -10.36
C LYS A 55 13.36 16.78 -10.09
N TYR A 56 12.61 17.04 -11.14
CA TYR A 56 11.28 17.60 -11.08
C TYR A 56 10.48 17.04 -12.24
N HIS A 57 9.18 16.88 -12.03
CA HIS A 57 8.32 16.24 -13.01
C HIS A 57 7.03 17.02 -13.19
N ARG A 58 6.78 17.40 -14.44
CA ARG A 58 5.49 17.90 -14.90
C ARG A 58 4.79 16.77 -15.65
N GLY A 59 3.59 16.44 -15.23
CA GLY A 59 2.75 15.44 -15.90
C GLY A 59 2.39 14.24 -15.02
N PRO A 60 1.52 13.36 -15.53
CA PRO A 60 0.99 12.24 -14.77
C PRO A 60 2.08 11.18 -14.48
N PRO A 61 1.93 10.39 -13.40
CA PRO A 61 2.80 9.27 -13.05
C PRO A 61 3.13 8.30 -14.21
N SER A 62 2.16 8.04 -15.09
CA SER A 62 2.31 7.17 -16.26
C SER A 62 3.27 7.70 -17.33
N LEU A 63 3.46 9.02 -17.40
CA LEU A 63 4.49 9.62 -18.24
C LEU A 63 5.85 9.61 -17.53
N LEU A 64 5.86 9.92 -16.23
CA LEU A 64 7.06 9.91 -15.40
C LEU A 64 7.80 8.58 -15.53
N ILE A 65 7.12 7.45 -15.28
CA ILE A 65 7.76 6.13 -15.34
C ILE A 65 8.44 5.85 -16.69
N LYS A 66 7.86 6.29 -17.82
CA LYS A 66 8.43 6.12 -19.17
C LYS A 66 9.71 6.89 -19.39
N THR A 67 9.87 8.03 -18.72
CA THR A 67 11.13 8.80 -18.75
C THR A 67 12.21 8.18 -17.88
N THR A 68 11.86 7.21 -17.04
CA THR A 68 12.82 6.51 -16.19
C THR A 68 13.29 5.23 -16.87
N ASN A 69 14.58 4.92 -16.80
CA ASN A 69 15.10 3.61 -17.19
C ASN A 69 14.92 2.55 -16.07
N LEU A 70 13.90 2.69 -15.21
CA LEU A 70 13.74 1.86 -14.01
C LEU A 70 13.39 0.42 -14.36
N THR A 71 12.42 0.20 -15.24
CA THR A 71 11.96 -1.15 -15.62
C THR A 71 13.09 -1.96 -16.28
N ASP A 72 13.84 -1.36 -17.22
CA ASP A 72 15.00 -2.00 -17.86
C ASP A 72 16.09 -2.36 -16.83
N ARG A 73 16.40 -1.46 -15.89
CA ARG A 73 17.36 -1.73 -14.83
C ARG A 73 16.92 -2.89 -13.95
N TRP A 74 15.64 -2.97 -13.60
CA TRP A 74 15.10 -4.06 -12.80
C TRP A 74 15.15 -5.39 -13.56
N GLN A 75 14.70 -5.43 -14.82
CA GLN A 75 14.74 -6.63 -15.65
C GLN A 75 16.16 -7.18 -15.82
N ARG A 76 17.16 -6.31 -15.93
CA ARG A 76 18.59 -6.69 -16.03
C ARG A 76 19.25 -6.95 -14.67
N GLY A 77 18.49 -6.95 -13.58
CA GLY A 77 19.01 -7.16 -12.23
C GLY A 77 19.94 -6.07 -11.69
N LYS A 78 19.94 -4.87 -12.29
CA LYS A 78 20.72 -3.71 -11.84
C LYS A 78 20.12 -3.03 -10.60
N ILE A 79 18.88 -3.36 -10.26
CA ILE A 79 18.20 -2.97 -9.02
C ILE A 79 17.41 -4.16 -8.49
N SER A 80 17.28 -4.25 -7.18
CA SER A 80 16.54 -5.29 -6.47
C SER A 80 15.02 -5.19 -6.69
N ASN A 81 14.28 -6.25 -6.36
CA ASN A 81 12.82 -6.23 -6.35
C ASN A 81 12.31 -5.17 -5.37
N PHE A 82 12.89 -5.11 -4.17
CA PHE A 82 12.55 -4.10 -3.17
C PHE A 82 12.75 -2.67 -3.68
N GLU A 83 13.92 -2.35 -4.24
CA GLU A 83 14.19 -1.01 -4.78
C GLU A 83 13.22 -0.65 -5.91
N TYR A 84 12.91 -1.60 -6.79
CA TYR A 84 11.97 -1.37 -7.87
C TYR A 84 10.56 -1.06 -7.33
N LEU A 85 10.07 -1.85 -6.36
CA LEU A 85 8.79 -1.61 -5.70
C LEU A 85 8.74 -0.25 -4.99
N MET A 86 9.80 0.14 -4.28
CA MET A 86 9.87 1.47 -3.66
C MET A 86 9.78 2.59 -4.69
N LYS A 87 10.46 2.44 -5.84
CA LYS A 87 10.41 3.45 -6.92
C LYS A 87 9.05 3.50 -7.61
N LEU A 88 8.41 2.36 -7.86
CA LEU A 88 7.05 2.32 -8.40
C LEU A 88 6.06 3.01 -7.46
N ASN A 89 6.11 2.69 -6.15
CA ASN A 89 5.28 3.37 -5.15
C ASN A 89 5.47 4.89 -5.18
N SER A 90 6.72 5.37 -5.13
CA SER A 90 7.03 6.80 -5.15
C SER A 90 6.55 7.51 -6.44
N ILE A 91 6.71 6.87 -7.60
CA ILE A 91 6.22 7.41 -8.87
C ILE A 91 4.69 7.42 -8.92
N ALA A 92 4.03 6.41 -8.38
CA ALA A 92 2.58 6.32 -8.26
C ALA A 92 1.96 7.25 -7.20
N GLY A 93 2.74 8.18 -6.65
CA GLY A 93 2.29 9.17 -5.68
C GLY A 93 2.25 8.69 -4.23
N ARG A 94 2.74 7.48 -3.94
CA ARG A 94 2.79 6.96 -2.56
C ARG A 94 3.88 7.66 -1.75
N THR A 95 3.59 7.92 -0.49
CA THR A 95 4.45 8.69 0.42
C THR A 95 4.28 8.22 1.87
N TYR A 96 5.30 8.44 2.69
CA TYR A 96 5.26 8.25 4.14
C TYR A 96 4.56 9.41 4.87
N ASN A 97 4.36 10.55 4.21
CA ASN A 97 3.73 11.74 4.81
C ASN A 97 2.19 11.68 4.84
N ASP A 98 1.58 10.73 4.12
CA ASP A 98 0.14 10.49 4.12
C ASP A 98 -0.12 8.98 4.25
N LEU A 99 -0.65 8.57 5.40
CA LEU A 99 -0.90 7.16 5.72
C LEU A 99 -1.97 6.51 4.83
N ASN A 100 -2.83 7.30 4.17
CA ASN A 100 -3.79 6.78 3.20
C ASN A 100 -3.17 6.53 1.82
N GLN A 101 -1.98 7.08 1.59
CA GLN A 101 -1.17 6.90 0.40
C GLN A 101 0.17 6.26 0.74
N TYR A 102 0.21 5.40 1.77
CA TYR A 102 1.42 4.69 2.17
C TYR A 102 1.92 3.74 1.06
N PRO A 103 3.24 3.49 0.97
CA PRO A 103 3.76 2.48 0.05
C PRO A 103 3.18 1.08 0.31
N VAL A 104 2.89 0.35 -0.77
CA VAL A 104 2.27 -0.98 -0.74
C VAL A 104 3.24 -2.02 -1.27
N PHE A 105 3.34 -3.15 -0.58
CA PHE A 105 4.18 -4.31 -0.92
C PHE A 105 3.34 -5.59 -0.93
N PRO A 106 3.69 -6.59 -1.76
CA PRO A 106 2.95 -7.85 -1.82
C PRO A 106 3.19 -8.68 -0.57
N TRP A 107 2.19 -9.44 -0.11
CA TRP A 107 2.51 -10.68 0.60
C TRP A 107 3.28 -11.64 -0.34
N VAL A 108 4.44 -12.12 0.12
CA VAL A 108 5.29 -13.04 -0.66
C VAL A 108 5.21 -14.47 -0.14
N ILE A 109 5.39 -14.65 1.17
CA ILE A 109 5.33 -15.96 1.81
C ILE A 109 3.86 -16.30 2.10
N SER A 110 3.49 -17.57 1.97
CA SER A 110 2.17 -18.11 2.34
C SER A 110 2.25 -19.22 3.39
N ASP A 111 3.46 -19.64 3.77
CA ASP A 111 3.70 -20.65 4.80
C ASP A 111 4.17 -19.99 6.11
N TYR A 112 3.25 -19.85 7.05
CA TYR A 112 3.51 -19.32 8.40
C TYR A 112 3.35 -20.38 9.49
N LYS A 113 3.24 -21.66 9.10
CA LYS A 113 2.96 -22.79 10.03
C LYS A 113 4.09 -23.80 10.11
N SER A 114 4.84 -24.00 9.02
CA SER A 114 5.96 -24.94 9.01
C SER A 114 7.08 -24.51 9.96
N THR A 115 7.80 -25.48 10.53
CA THR A 115 8.99 -25.25 11.35
C THR A 115 10.20 -24.80 10.55
N LYS A 116 10.21 -25.05 9.23
CA LYS A 116 11.25 -24.60 8.31
C LYS A 116 10.62 -23.98 7.07
N LEU A 117 11.20 -22.88 6.63
CA LEU A 117 10.82 -22.19 5.41
C LEU A 117 11.67 -22.73 4.25
N ASP A 118 11.02 -23.29 3.22
CA ASP A 118 11.69 -23.96 2.11
C ASP A 118 11.33 -23.27 0.79
N PHE A 119 12.27 -22.49 0.26
CA PHE A 119 12.10 -21.74 -0.98
C PHE A 119 12.11 -22.61 -2.25
N SER A 120 12.39 -23.92 -2.15
CA SER A 120 12.19 -24.82 -3.29
C SER A 120 10.72 -25.20 -3.49
N ARG A 121 9.88 -25.08 -2.44
CA ARG A 121 8.46 -25.43 -2.52
C ARG A 121 7.63 -24.25 -3.02
N LYS A 122 6.94 -24.46 -4.14
CA LYS A 122 5.99 -23.47 -4.68
C LYS A 122 4.91 -23.05 -3.67
N SER A 123 4.49 -23.95 -2.78
CA SER A 123 3.49 -23.68 -1.73
C SER A 123 3.97 -22.72 -0.64
N THR A 124 5.27 -22.47 -0.55
CA THR A 124 5.83 -21.46 0.36
C THR A 124 5.52 -20.04 -0.12
N PHE A 125 5.28 -19.85 -1.41
CA PHE A 125 5.02 -18.55 -1.98
C PHE A 125 3.53 -18.34 -2.30
N ARG A 126 3.06 -17.13 -2.03
CA ARG A 126 1.79 -16.64 -2.52
C ARG A 126 1.78 -16.65 -4.06
N ASN A 127 0.61 -16.97 -4.63
CA ASN A 127 0.36 -16.70 -6.04
C ASN A 127 0.22 -15.18 -6.32
N LEU A 128 1.29 -14.57 -6.81
CA LEU A 128 1.37 -13.14 -7.18
C LEU A 128 0.49 -12.76 -8.39
N LYS A 129 -0.11 -13.72 -9.10
CA LYS A 129 -1.05 -13.44 -10.20
C LYS A 129 -2.44 -13.04 -9.73
N LYS A 130 -2.71 -13.16 -8.43
CA LYS A 130 -4.03 -12.97 -7.84
C LYS A 130 -3.98 -11.92 -6.73
N PRO A 131 -5.01 -11.05 -6.60
CA PRO A 131 -5.18 -10.22 -5.41
C PRO A 131 -5.52 -11.08 -4.18
N ILE A 132 -5.36 -10.52 -2.97
CA ILE A 132 -5.60 -11.24 -1.70
C ILE A 132 -6.98 -11.90 -1.70
N GLY A 133 -8.01 -11.14 -2.05
CA GLY A 133 -9.40 -11.60 -2.02
C GLY A 133 -9.74 -12.68 -3.05
N ALA A 134 -8.79 -13.08 -3.91
CA ALA A 134 -8.95 -14.18 -4.87
C ALA A 134 -8.11 -15.44 -4.51
N LEU A 135 -7.41 -15.42 -3.37
CA LEU A 135 -6.60 -16.55 -2.91
C LEU A 135 -7.46 -17.64 -2.26
N ASN A 136 -8.42 -17.27 -1.41
CA ASN A 136 -9.43 -18.17 -0.86
C ASN A 136 -10.59 -18.30 -1.86
N LYS A 137 -10.86 -19.52 -2.34
CA LYS A 137 -11.85 -19.77 -3.40
C LYS A 137 -13.28 -19.65 -2.90
N GLU A 138 -13.53 -20.16 -1.69
CA GLU A 138 -14.83 -20.17 -1.04
C GLU A 138 -15.27 -18.73 -0.77
N ARG A 139 -14.39 -17.89 -0.22
CA ARG A 139 -14.65 -16.48 0.01
C ARG A 139 -14.76 -15.68 -1.29
N LEU A 140 -13.96 -16.02 -2.30
CA LEU A 140 -14.07 -15.39 -3.62
C LEU A 140 -15.46 -15.62 -4.24
N GLN A 141 -16.04 -16.81 -4.08
CA GLN A 141 -17.37 -17.10 -4.60
C GLN A 141 -18.42 -16.16 -3.99
N ILE A 142 -18.36 -15.92 -2.69
CA ILE A 142 -19.25 -14.96 -2.00
C ILE A 142 -19.13 -13.55 -2.61
N PHE A 143 -17.90 -13.10 -2.93
CA PHE A 143 -17.69 -11.81 -3.59
C PHE A 143 -18.27 -11.77 -5.00
N LEU A 144 -18.10 -12.84 -5.77
CA LEU A 144 -18.63 -12.95 -7.13
C LEU A 144 -20.16 -12.98 -7.14
N ASP A 145 -20.77 -13.74 -6.24
CA ASP A 145 -22.23 -13.83 -6.12
C ASP A 145 -22.82 -12.44 -5.84
N ARG A 146 -22.26 -11.71 -4.87
CA ARG A 146 -22.67 -10.33 -4.58
C ARG A 146 -22.44 -9.38 -5.75
N TYR A 147 -21.34 -9.54 -6.48
CA TYR A 147 -21.01 -8.72 -7.65
C TYR A 147 -21.99 -8.96 -8.80
N HIS A 148 -22.38 -10.21 -9.05
CA HIS A 148 -23.29 -10.59 -10.12
C HIS A 148 -24.76 -10.32 -9.79
N SER A 149 -25.13 -10.40 -8.50
CA SER A 149 -26.47 -10.05 -8.02
C SER A 149 -26.64 -8.56 -7.72
N TRP A 150 -25.69 -7.70 -8.13
CA TRP A 150 -25.70 -6.28 -7.81
C TRP A 150 -26.85 -5.57 -8.53
N SER A 151 -27.75 -4.97 -7.75
CA SER A 151 -28.97 -4.35 -8.27
C SER A 151 -29.09 -2.86 -7.95
N ASP A 152 -28.12 -2.29 -7.24
CA ASP A 152 -28.14 -0.85 -6.90
C ASP A 152 -27.84 -0.02 -8.16
N PRO A 153 -28.81 0.78 -8.66
CA PRO A 153 -28.62 1.59 -9.85
C PRO A 153 -27.73 2.81 -9.62
N THR A 154 -27.44 3.16 -8.37
CA THR A 154 -26.67 4.36 -7.99
C THR A 154 -25.17 4.08 -7.84
N MET A 155 -24.77 2.80 -7.82
CA MET A 155 -23.40 2.40 -7.52
C MET A 155 -22.90 1.30 -8.45
N VAL A 156 -21.70 1.48 -8.99
CA VAL A 156 -21.06 0.45 -9.82
C VAL A 156 -20.68 -0.78 -8.98
N PRO A 157 -20.87 -2.01 -9.49
CA PRO A 157 -20.53 -3.22 -8.76
C PRO A 157 -19.03 -3.30 -8.41
N PHE A 158 -18.71 -3.83 -7.23
CA PHE A 158 -17.34 -4.06 -6.79
C PHE A 158 -17.18 -5.35 -5.97
N LEU A 159 -15.97 -5.93 -5.98
CA LEU A 159 -15.66 -7.15 -5.25
C LEU A 159 -15.21 -6.86 -3.82
N TYR A 160 -14.53 -5.73 -3.60
CA TYR A 160 -13.92 -5.43 -2.30
C TYR A 160 -14.42 -4.10 -1.74
N GLY A 161 -15.20 -4.22 -0.66
CA GLY A 161 -15.65 -3.11 0.19
C GLY A 161 -14.64 -2.74 1.27
N SER A 162 -13.42 -3.24 1.20
CA SER A 162 -12.27 -2.77 1.97
C SER A 162 -11.08 -2.69 1.03
N HIS A 163 -10.11 -1.84 1.33
CA HIS A 163 -8.93 -1.65 0.50
C HIS A 163 -7.71 -2.39 1.07
N TYR A 164 -6.74 -2.73 0.21
CA TYR A 164 -5.51 -3.42 0.63
C TYR A 164 -4.52 -2.50 1.35
N SER A 165 -4.75 -1.19 1.34
CA SER A 165 -3.89 -0.17 1.96
C SER A 165 -4.73 1.00 2.44
N SER A 166 -4.71 1.28 3.73
CA SER A 166 -5.41 2.40 4.38
C SER A 166 -4.65 2.84 5.61
N MET A 167 -4.91 4.05 6.12
CA MET A 167 -4.25 4.49 7.35
C MET A 167 -4.47 3.54 8.54
N HIS A 168 -5.65 2.92 8.63
CA HIS A 168 -5.96 1.89 9.63
C HIS A 168 -5.09 0.65 9.48
N THR A 169 -4.76 0.26 8.25
CA THR A 169 -3.83 -0.85 7.97
C THR A 169 -2.42 -0.52 8.44
N ILE A 170 -1.96 0.71 8.21
CA ILE A 170 -0.63 1.16 8.66
C ILE A 170 -0.55 1.22 10.18
N GLY A 171 -1.56 1.82 10.82
CA GLY A 171 -1.68 1.84 12.28
C GLY A 171 -1.72 0.44 12.88
N TYR A 172 -2.51 -0.47 12.27
CA TYR A 172 -2.57 -1.87 12.68
C TYR A 172 -1.20 -2.56 12.67
N TYR A 173 -0.42 -2.42 11.58
CA TYR A 173 0.91 -3.03 11.50
C TYR A 173 1.92 -2.38 12.44
N LEU A 174 1.95 -1.05 12.50
CA LEU A 174 2.99 -0.29 13.19
C LEU A 174 2.62 0.11 14.61
N ILE A 175 1.54 -0.42 15.19
CA ILE A 175 1.00 -0.05 16.51
C ILE A 175 2.02 -0.09 17.67
N ARG A 176 3.14 -0.81 17.52
CA ARG A 176 4.23 -0.92 18.51
C ARG A 176 5.30 0.18 18.41
N MET A 177 5.22 1.04 17.39
CA MET A 177 6.20 2.08 17.12
C MET A 177 5.56 3.46 17.19
N GLU A 178 6.20 4.38 17.91
CA GLU A 178 5.83 5.79 17.80
C GLU A 178 6.35 6.37 16.46
N PRO A 179 5.62 7.32 15.84
CA PRO A 179 4.37 7.94 16.32
C PRO A 179 3.08 7.14 15.98
N PHE A 180 3.20 5.96 15.37
CA PHE A 180 2.04 5.18 14.89
C PHE A 180 1.17 4.65 16.01
N THR A 181 1.72 4.39 17.20
CA THR A 181 0.95 4.06 18.41
C THR A 181 -0.01 5.21 18.75
N THR A 182 0.51 6.43 18.88
CA THR A 182 -0.30 7.63 19.15
C THR A 182 -1.37 7.82 18.06
N ILE A 183 -0.99 7.70 16.79
CA ILE A 183 -1.93 7.82 15.66
C ILE A 183 -3.03 6.75 15.73
N SER A 184 -2.69 5.51 16.06
CA SER A 184 -3.67 4.40 16.13
C SER A 184 -4.67 4.60 17.27
N ILE A 185 -4.21 5.14 18.40
CA ILE A 185 -5.07 5.53 19.54
C ILE A 185 -6.00 6.67 19.14
N ASP A 186 -5.48 7.66 18.42
CA ASP A 186 -6.27 8.79 17.94
C ASP A 186 -7.35 8.38 16.94
N LEU A 187 -7.09 7.35 16.12
CA LEU A 187 -8.08 6.76 15.22
C LEU A 187 -9.14 5.91 15.93
N GLN A 188 -8.86 5.44 17.15
CA GLN A 188 -9.69 4.52 17.90
C GLN A 188 -10.22 5.14 19.20
N ASP A 189 -10.81 6.34 19.09
CA ASP A 189 -11.48 7.07 20.18
C ASP A 189 -10.64 7.22 21.46
N LYS A 190 -9.33 7.46 21.30
CA LYS A 190 -8.35 7.70 22.38
C LYS A 190 -7.97 6.48 23.22
N TYR A 191 -8.30 5.27 22.77
CA TYR A 191 -7.87 4.03 23.42
C TYR A 191 -7.31 3.04 22.40
N PHE A 192 -6.58 2.02 22.88
CA PHE A 192 -6.27 0.88 22.02
C PHE A 192 -7.55 0.14 21.62
N ASP A 193 -7.55 -0.44 20.43
CA ASP A 193 -8.63 -1.32 20.00
C ASP A 193 -8.69 -2.58 20.90
N HIS A 194 -9.81 -3.30 20.82
CA HIS A 194 -10.00 -4.55 21.52
C HIS A 194 -8.85 -5.52 21.22
N ALA A 195 -8.28 -6.13 22.25
CA ALA A 195 -7.09 -6.97 22.15
C ALA A 195 -7.19 -8.02 21.03
N ASP A 196 -8.31 -8.75 20.93
CA ASP A 196 -8.51 -9.77 19.88
C ASP A 196 -8.47 -9.24 18.43
N ARG A 197 -8.59 -7.93 18.20
CA ARG A 197 -8.47 -7.29 16.89
C ARG A 197 -7.09 -6.71 16.61
N LEU A 198 -6.23 -6.59 17.62
CA LEU A 198 -4.89 -6.04 17.45
C LEU A 198 -3.96 -6.97 16.68
N PHE A 199 -2.97 -6.38 16.02
CA PHE A 199 -1.91 -7.13 15.37
C PHE A 199 -1.06 -7.83 16.42
N HIS A 200 -1.16 -9.16 16.51
CA HIS A 200 -0.47 -9.94 17.55
C HIS A 200 0.24 -11.19 17.00
N SER A 201 0.02 -11.58 15.75
CA SER A 201 0.60 -12.79 15.16
C SER A 201 0.65 -12.66 13.64
N ILE A 202 1.78 -13.06 13.04
CA ILE A 202 1.95 -13.09 11.58
C ILE A 202 1.01 -14.10 10.94
N GLU A 203 0.96 -15.33 11.48
CA GLU A 203 0.08 -16.40 10.98
C GLU A 203 -1.37 -15.95 11.01
N ARG A 204 -1.83 -15.42 12.16
CA ARG A 204 -3.21 -14.94 12.30
C ARG A 204 -3.52 -13.78 11.36
N CYS A 205 -2.56 -12.87 11.15
CA CYS A 205 -2.72 -11.76 10.22
C CYS A 205 -2.91 -12.27 8.79
N TRP A 206 -2.07 -13.21 8.35
CA TRP A 206 -2.20 -13.86 7.04
C TRP A 206 -3.57 -14.54 6.88
N GLU A 207 -4.00 -15.32 7.88
CA GLU A 207 -5.32 -15.97 7.86
C GLU A 207 -6.47 -14.97 7.79
N ASN A 208 -6.38 -13.85 8.53
CA ASN A 208 -7.38 -12.79 8.49
C ASN A 208 -7.42 -12.10 7.11
N CYS A 209 -6.28 -11.90 6.45
CA CYS A 209 -6.25 -11.38 5.08
C CYS A 209 -6.95 -12.33 4.10
N LEU A 210 -6.88 -13.65 4.33
CA LEU A 210 -7.57 -14.61 3.46
C LEU A 210 -9.08 -14.69 3.73
N ASN A 211 -9.53 -14.42 4.96
CA ASN A 211 -10.89 -14.73 5.40
C ASN A 211 -11.76 -13.53 5.79
N VAL A 212 -11.17 -12.41 6.21
CA VAL A 212 -11.87 -11.28 6.84
C VAL A 212 -11.69 -9.98 6.04
N ASP A 213 -10.45 -9.62 5.71
CA ASP A 213 -10.12 -8.39 4.97
C ASP A 213 -9.27 -8.70 3.73
N VAL A 214 -8.65 -7.71 3.08
CA VAL A 214 -7.83 -7.92 1.87
C VAL A 214 -6.49 -7.17 1.92
N LYS A 215 -5.93 -6.96 3.12
CA LYS A 215 -4.71 -6.16 3.31
C LYS A 215 -3.49 -6.73 2.57
N GLU A 216 -2.78 -5.87 1.86
CA GLU A 216 -1.41 -6.16 1.40
C GLU A 216 -0.40 -5.61 2.42
N LEU A 217 0.89 -5.92 2.23
CA LEU A 217 1.95 -5.54 3.17
C LEU A 217 2.45 -4.11 2.96
N ILE A 218 3.26 -3.68 3.91
CA ILE A 218 4.03 -2.43 3.91
C ILE A 218 5.54 -2.75 3.75
N PRO A 219 6.37 -1.79 3.31
CA PRO A 219 7.81 -2.00 3.14
C PRO A 219 8.53 -2.55 4.37
N GLU A 220 8.09 -2.17 5.57
CA GLU A 220 8.71 -2.47 6.86
C GLU A 220 8.83 -3.99 7.11
N PHE A 221 7.93 -4.81 6.54
CA PHE A 221 8.03 -6.28 6.57
C PHE A 221 9.29 -6.85 5.90
N TYR A 222 10.05 -6.01 5.19
CA TYR A 222 11.24 -6.38 4.42
C TYR A 222 12.53 -5.69 4.86
N TYR A 223 12.48 -4.85 5.91
CA TYR A 223 13.69 -4.24 6.45
C TYR A 223 13.65 -3.81 7.93
N GLN A 224 12.48 -3.76 8.58
CA GLN A 224 12.34 -3.15 9.91
C GLN A 224 11.84 -4.19 10.94
N PRO A 225 12.69 -4.78 11.77
CA PRO A 225 12.26 -5.75 12.78
C PRO A 225 11.52 -5.12 13.98
N GLU A 226 11.70 -3.83 14.22
CA GLU A 226 11.26 -3.14 15.44
C GLU A 226 9.73 -3.11 15.60
N PHE A 227 8.96 -3.08 14.50
CA PHE A 227 7.49 -3.06 14.59
C PHE A 227 6.90 -4.35 15.17
N LEU A 228 7.69 -5.42 15.27
CA LEU A 228 7.31 -6.70 15.84
C LEU A 228 7.58 -6.78 17.35
N LYS A 229 8.33 -5.82 17.92
CA LYS A 229 8.71 -5.80 19.33
C LYS A 229 7.99 -4.69 20.09
N ASN A 230 7.39 -5.01 21.23
CA ASN A 230 6.80 -4.04 22.15
C ASN A 230 7.88 -3.40 23.05
N SER A 231 8.87 -2.75 22.42
CA SER A 231 10.02 -2.16 23.13
C SER A 231 9.60 -1.07 24.12
N ASN A 232 8.50 -0.38 23.85
CA ASN A 232 7.93 0.67 24.70
C ASN A 232 7.08 0.11 25.86
N LYS A 233 6.88 -1.21 25.94
CA LYS A 233 6.09 -1.88 26.98
C LYS A 233 4.66 -1.36 27.07
N PHE A 234 4.04 -1.08 25.92
CA PHE A 234 2.65 -0.67 25.85
C PHE A 234 1.73 -1.76 26.42
N ASN A 235 0.63 -1.34 27.06
CA ASN A 235 -0.39 -2.25 27.53
C ASN A 235 -1.49 -2.44 26.47
N PHE A 236 -1.32 -3.45 25.62
CA PHE A 236 -2.30 -3.82 24.59
C PHE A 236 -3.49 -4.65 25.13
N GLY A 237 -3.55 -4.86 26.44
CA GLY A 237 -4.61 -5.63 27.08
C GLY A 237 -4.45 -7.15 26.94
N VAL A 238 -5.56 -7.85 27.22
CA VAL A 238 -5.63 -9.31 27.29
C VAL A 238 -6.76 -9.77 26.38
N LYS A 239 -6.49 -10.76 25.55
CA LYS A 239 -7.49 -11.39 24.69
C LYS A 239 -8.53 -12.16 25.50
N GLN A 240 -9.67 -12.46 24.88
CA GLN A 240 -10.72 -13.28 25.50
C GLN A 240 -10.22 -14.65 26.00
N ASN A 241 -9.21 -15.21 25.36
CA ASN A 241 -8.60 -16.48 25.75
C ASN A 241 -7.55 -16.35 26.88
N GLY A 242 -7.44 -15.18 27.52
CA GLY A 242 -6.51 -14.92 28.62
C GLY A 242 -5.07 -14.59 28.20
N VAL A 243 -4.75 -14.62 26.91
CA VAL A 243 -3.39 -14.31 26.43
C VAL A 243 -3.19 -12.80 26.36
N LYS A 244 -2.20 -12.30 27.10
CA LYS A 244 -1.75 -10.90 27.03
C LYS A 244 -1.09 -10.61 25.67
N ILE A 245 -1.35 -9.42 25.13
CA ILE A 245 -0.69 -8.97 23.90
C ILE A 245 0.57 -8.20 24.24
N ASP A 246 1.67 -8.57 23.59
CA ASP A 246 3.00 -7.98 23.77
C ASP A 246 3.76 -7.98 22.44
N ASP A 247 4.93 -8.60 22.34
CA ASP A 247 5.59 -8.88 21.06
C ASP A 247 4.70 -9.64 20.06
N VAL A 248 4.92 -9.42 18.77
CA VAL A 248 4.22 -10.15 17.72
C VAL A 248 4.68 -11.60 17.70
N VAL A 249 3.73 -12.54 17.73
CA VAL A 249 4.00 -13.97 17.59
C VAL A 249 4.48 -14.26 16.17
N LEU A 250 5.72 -14.72 16.07
CA LEU A 250 6.40 -15.07 14.83
C LEU A 250 6.03 -16.48 14.37
N PRO A 251 6.16 -16.77 13.06
CA PRO A 251 6.01 -18.13 12.56
C PRO A 251 7.14 -19.05 13.09
N PRO A 252 6.91 -20.37 13.19
CA PRO A 252 7.89 -21.29 13.80
C PRO A 252 9.28 -21.33 13.14
N TRP A 253 9.41 -20.89 11.88
CA TRP A 253 10.67 -20.82 11.17
C TRP A 253 11.50 -19.55 11.45
N ALA A 254 10.99 -18.61 12.25
CA ALA A 254 11.70 -17.41 12.67
C ALA A 254 11.75 -17.31 14.20
N GLU A 255 12.96 -17.41 14.76
CA GLU A 255 13.21 -17.30 16.19
C GLU A 255 13.23 -15.84 16.65
N THR A 256 13.63 -14.92 15.77
CA THR A 256 13.72 -13.48 16.08
C THR A 256 13.07 -12.62 15.00
N PRO A 257 12.61 -11.40 15.34
CA PRO A 257 12.13 -10.43 14.35
C PRO A 257 13.15 -10.14 13.25
N GLU A 258 14.44 -10.07 13.59
CA GLU A 258 15.53 -9.89 12.64
C GLU A 258 15.61 -11.05 11.64
N GLN A 259 15.49 -12.29 12.12
CA GLN A 259 15.46 -13.47 11.24
C GLN A 259 14.20 -13.48 10.36
N PHE A 260 13.04 -13.09 10.91
CA PHE A 260 11.80 -12.96 10.16
C PHE A 260 11.96 -11.97 9.00
N ILE A 261 12.46 -10.77 9.27
CA ILE A 261 12.69 -9.74 8.25
C ILE A 261 13.71 -10.20 7.21
N ARG A 262 14.83 -10.80 7.64
CA ARG A 262 15.85 -11.33 6.74
C ARG A 262 15.25 -12.35 5.76
N LEU A 263 14.46 -13.30 6.25
CA LEU A 263 13.82 -14.34 5.44
C LEU A 263 12.72 -13.78 4.53
N ASN A 264 11.96 -12.76 4.97
CA ASN A 264 11.02 -12.06 4.09
C ASN A 264 11.75 -11.35 2.95
N ARG A 265 12.86 -10.68 3.24
CA ARG A 265 13.67 -10.02 2.20
C ARG A 265 14.30 -11.03 1.25
N GLU A 266 14.82 -12.14 1.77
CA GLU A 266 15.34 -13.25 0.96
C GLU A 266 14.25 -13.83 0.05
N ALA A 267 13.04 -14.05 0.56
CA ALA A 267 11.91 -14.50 -0.24
C ALA A 267 11.51 -13.49 -1.33
N LEU A 268 11.45 -12.20 -1.01
CA LEU A 268 11.14 -11.12 -1.96
C LEU A 268 12.17 -11.03 -3.11
N GLU A 269 13.44 -11.27 -2.81
CA GLU A 269 14.52 -11.24 -3.80
C GLU A 269 14.77 -12.59 -4.49
N SER A 270 14.01 -13.64 -4.14
CA SER A 270 14.14 -14.96 -4.75
C SER A 270 13.82 -14.97 -6.25
N ASP A 271 14.36 -15.97 -6.97
CA ASP A 271 14.09 -16.16 -8.40
C ASP A 271 12.61 -16.36 -8.67
N TYR A 272 11.91 -17.10 -7.80
CA TYR A 272 10.46 -17.30 -7.92
C TYR A 272 9.72 -15.96 -7.94
N VAL A 273 10.04 -15.04 -7.02
CA VAL A 273 9.39 -13.73 -6.98
C VAL A 273 9.82 -12.89 -8.16
N SER A 274 11.11 -12.84 -8.49
CA SER A 274 11.62 -12.08 -9.65
C SER A 274 10.87 -12.45 -10.94
N GLN A 275 10.65 -13.74 -11.18
CA GLN A 275 9.93 -14.25 -12.36
C GLN A 275 8.43 -13.96 -12.34
N ASN A 276 7.82 -13.69 -11.17
CA ASN A 276 6.36 -13.57 -11.04
C ASN A 276 5.87 -12.18 -10.57
N LEU A 277 6.75 -11.29 -10.10
CA LEU A 277 6.40 -10.01 -9.48
C LEU A 277 5.68 -9.06 -10.45
N HIS A 278 6.02 -9.11 -11.74
CA HIS A 278 5.35 -8.32 -12.78
C HIS A 278 3.83 -8.52 -12.80
N HIS A 279 3.35 -9.72 -12.45
CA HIS A 279 1.91 -9.98 -12.35
C HIS A 279 1.22 -9.27 -11.18
N TRP A 280 1.92 -9.11 -10.06
CA TRP A 280 1.40 -8.34 -8.93
C TRP A 280 1.44 -6.83 -9.25
N ILE A 281 2.50 -6.39 -9.94
CA ILE A 281 2.59 -5.02 -10.45
C ILE A 281 1.42 -4.71 -11.40
N ASP A 282 1.02 -5.66 -12.25
CA ASP A 282 -0.17 -5.50 -13.11
C ASP A 282 -1.45 -5.23 -12.32
N LEU A 283 -1.62 -5.84 -11.15
CA LEU A 283 -2.80 -5.67 -10.29
C LEU A 283 -2.80 -4.30 -9.60
N ILE A 284 -1.64 -3.86 -9.10
CA ILE A 284 -1.54 -2.68 -8.23
C ILE A 284 -1.27 -1.40 -9.01
N PHE A 285 -0.38 -1.43 -10.00
CA PHE A 285 0.07 -0.25 -10.76
C PHE A 285 -0.19 -0.38 -12.26
N GLY A 286 -0.55 -1.56 -12.75
CA GLY A 286 -0.62 -1.85 -14.18
C GLY A 286 -2.03 -1.99 -14.73
N TYR A 287 -2.13 -2.70 -15.85
CA TYR A 287 -3.35 -2.72 -16.66
C TYR A 287 -4.52 -3.48 -16.01
N LYS A 288 -4.27 -4.34 -15.00
CA LYS A 288 -5.31 -5.07 -14.24
C LYS A 288 -5.83 -4.28 -13.04
N GLN A 289 -5.44 -3.01 -12.88
CA GLN A 289 -5.96 -2.15 -11.82
C GLN A 289 -7.41 -1.70 -12.09
N ARG A 290 -7.79 -1.52 -13.37
CA ARG A 290 -9.10 -0.98 -13.77
C ARG A 290 -9.68 -1.71 -15.01
N GLY A 291 -10.95 -1.46 -15.30
CA GLY A 291 -11.67 -1.97 -16.47
C GLY A 291 -11.83 -3.49 -16.49
N ASP A 292 -12.11 -4.05 -17.68
CA ASP A 292 -12.37 -5.48 -17.84
C ASP A 292 -11.21 -6.36 -17.38
N ALA A 293 -9.98 -5.88 -17.52
CA ALA A 293 -8.79 -6.58 -17.02
C ALA A 293 -8.82 -6.75 -15.50
N ALA A 294 -9.31 -5.74 -14.75
CA ALA A 294 -9.51 -5.83 -13.31
C ALA A 294 -10.64 -6.81 -12.95
N THR A 295 -11.78 -6.75 -13.65
CA THR A 295 -12.89 -7.70 -13.44
C THR A 295 -12.43 -9.14 -13.71
N ASN A 296 -11.70 -9.36 -14.80
CA ASN A 296 -11.14 -10.67 -15.15
C ASN A 296 -10.08 -11.15 -14.16
N ALA A 297 -9.32 -10.24 -13.54
CA ALA A 297 -8.35 -10.55 -12.49
C ALA A 297 -8.95 -10.61 -11.08
N LYS A 298 -10.25 -10.30 -10.94
CA LYS A 298 -11.00 -10.26 -9.68
C LYS A 298 -10.42 -9.17 -8.78
N ASN A 299 -10.13 -7.99 -9.33
CA ASN A 299 -9.36 -6.91 -8.70
C ASN A 299 -10.13 -5.58 -8.67
N VAL A 300 -11.44 -5.64 -8.37
CA VAL A 300 -12.34 -4.47 -8.42
C VAL A 300 -12.67 -4.01 -7.00
N PHE A 301 -12.18 -2.83 -6.63
CA PHE A 301 -12.43 -2.20 -5.34
C PHE A 301 -13.61 -1.22 -5.44
N HIS A 302 -14.05 -0.70 -4.30
CA HIS A 302 -15.04 0.37 -4.26
C HIS A 302 -14.61 1.56 -5.14
N TYR A 303 -15.54 2.15 -5.89
CA TYR A 303 -15.24 3.19 -6.89
C TYR A 303 -14.54 4.42 -6.29
N LEU A 304 -14.91 4.80 -5.05
CA LEU A 304 -14.28 5.88 -4.29
C LEU A 304 -12.82 5.62 -3.90
N SER A 305 -12.25 4.44 -4.18
CA SER A 305 -10.81 4.23 -3.99
C SER A 305 -9.98 4.70 -5.19
N TYR A 306 -10.61 4.96 -6.34
CA TYR A 306 -9.92 5.24 -7.60
C TYR A 306 -9.86 6.74 -7.91
N GLU A 307 -8.65 7.25 -8.17
CA GLU A 307 -8.46 8.62 -8.67
C GLU A 307 -9.36 8.90 -9.88
N GLY A 308 -10.01 10.07 -9.87
CA GLY A 308 -10.89 10.56 -10.94
C GLY A 308 -12.28 9.93 -10.98
N ALA A 309 -12.64 9.06 -10.02
CA ALA A 309 -13.97 8.44 -10.00
C ALA A 309 -15.09 9.44 -9.68
N VAL A 310 -14.78 10.49 -8.90
CA VAL A 310 -15.73 11.51 -8.47
C VAL A 310 -15.07 12.88 -8.52
N ASP A 311 -15.82 13.87 -9.00
CA ASP A 311 -15.43 15.28 -8.96
C ASP A 311 -16.12 15.95 -7.77
N LEU A 312 -15.44 16.00 -6.62
CA LEU A 312 -15.99 16.51 -5.36
C LEU A 312 -16.44 17.98 -5.44
N GLU A 313 -15.81 18.77 -6.32
CA GLU A 313 -16.16 20.18 -6.54
C GLU A 313 -17.57 20.33 -7.16
N LYS A 314 -18.00 19.34 -7.95
CA LYS A 314 -19.30 19.33 -8.65
C LYS A 314 -20.47 18.82 -7.80
N ILE A 315 -20.21 18.29 -6.61
CA ILE A 315 -21.27 17.77 -5.73
C ILE A 315 -21.90 18.93 -4.97
N GLU A 316 -23.12 19.34 -5.33
CA GLU A 316 -23.79 20.48 -4.67
C GLU A 316 -24.23 20.17 -3.22
N ASP A 317 -24.65 18.94 -2.95
CA ASP A 317 -25.06 18.51 -1.61
C ASP A 317 -23.84 18.38 -0.69
N LYS A 318 -23.75 19.30 0.27
CA LYS A 318 -22.68 19.36 1.27
C LYS A 318 -22.57 18.08 2.10
N THR A 319 -23.69 17.49 2.50
CA THR A 319 -23.69 16.28 3.35
C THR A 319 -23.17 15.09 2.55
N MET A 320 -23.59 14.97 1.29
CA MET A 320 -23.08 13.95 0.38
C MET A 320 -21.58 14.13 0.14
N ARG A 321 -21.12 15.36 -0.12
CA ARG A 321 -19.71 15.69 -0.31
C ARG A 321 -18.87 15.29 0.91
N GLU A 322 -19.27 15.73 2.11
CA GLU A 322 -18.56 15.42 3.36
C GLU A 322 -18.49 13.91 3.63
N SER A 323 -19.57 13.17 3.33
CA SER A 323 -19.60 11.70 3.45
C SER A 323 -18.63 11.02 2.48
N MET A 324 -18.55 11.50 1.24
CA MET A 324 -17.64 10.95 0.23
C MET A 324 -16.19 11.30 0.53
N GLU A 325 -15.91 12.51 1.00
CA GLU A 325 -14.59 12.94 1.47
C GLU A 325 -14.13 12.08 2.65
N ALA A 326 -14.98 11.87 3.65
CA ALA A 326 -14.68 10.98 4.77
C ALA A 326 -14.39 9.55 4.29
N THR A 327 -15.18 9.04 3.34
CA THR A 327 -14.93 7.72 2.77
C THR A 327 -13.56 7.66 2.07
N ILE A 328 -13.24 8.63 1.21
CA ILE A 328 -11.93 8.71 0.53
C ILE A 328 -10.77 8.82 1.54
N ALA A 329 -10.98 9.56 2.64
CA ALA A 329 -9.98 9.79 3.67
C ALA A 329 -9.69 8.56 4.53
N TYR A 330 -10.65 7.64 4.73
CA TYR A 330 -10.47 6.53 5.68
C TYR A 330 -10.45 5.13 5.04
N PHE A 331 -11.02 4.98 3.85
CA PHE A 331 -11.24 3.68 3.22
C PHE A 331 -9.97 3.12 2.54
N GLY A 332 -9.05 4.00 2.13
CA GLY A 332 -7.85 3.67 1.38
C GLY A 332 -7.94 4.08 -0.09
N GLN A 333 -6.80 4.49 -0.65
CA GLN A 333 -6.71 5.03 -2.01
C GLN A 333 -5.88 4.09 -2.88
N THR A 334 -6.38 3.76 -4.07
CA THR A 334 -5.64 3.01 -5.10
C THR A 334 -4.52 3.89 -5.67
N PRO A 335 -3.28 3.39 -5.84
CA PRO A 335 -2.19 4.20 -6.40
C PRO A 335 -2.50 4.63 -7.84
N SER A 336 -1.88 5.71 -8.31
CA SER A 336 -2.03 6.08 -9.72
C SER A 336 -1.53 4.96 -10.64
N GLN A 337 -2.30 4.68 -11.70
CA GLN A 337 -1.94 3.67 -12.69
C GLN A 337 -0.71 4.12 -13.49
N LEU A 338 0.34 3.29 -13.49
CA LEU A 338 1.61 3.55 -14.17
C LEU A 338 1.66 2.92 -15.56
N PHE A 339 1.04 1.75 -15.72
CA PHE A 339 1.13 0.96 -16.95
C PHE A 339 -0.26 0.55 -17.46
N THR A 340 -0.46 0.63 -18.77
CA THR A 340 -1.73 0.25 -19.43
C THR A 340 -1.60 -1.01 -20.29
N ILE A 341 -0.41 -1.61 -20.33
CA ILE A 341 -0.11 -2.89 -20.98
C ILE A 341 0.48 -3.86 -19.95
N PRO A 342 0.53 -5.17 -20.25
CA PRO A 342 1.19 -6.14 -19.37
C PRO A 342 2.61 -5.73 -19.00
N HIS A 343 2.91 -5.71 -17.71
CA HIS A 343 4.23 -5.38 -17.21
C HIS A 343 5.23 -6.46 -17.66
N PRO A 344 6.41 -6.07 -18.17
CA PRO A 344 7.38 -7.05 -18.64
C PRO A 344 7.93 -7.88 -17.47
N SER A 345 8.24 -9.15 -17.72
CA SER A 345 8.83 -10.04 -16.71
C SER A 345 10.31 -9.73 -16.48
N ARG A 346 10.79 -10.03 -15.27
CA ARG A 346 12.22 -10.15 -14.97
C ARG A 346 12.59 -11.62 -15.05
N SER A 347 13.67 -11.92 -15.76
CA SER A 347 14.21 -13.28 -15.93
C SER A 347 14.82 -13.80 -14.63
#